data_AF-W0FXH0-F1
#
_entry.id   AF-W0FXH0-F1
#
_cell.length_a   1.000
_cell.length_b   1.000
_cell.length_c   1.000
_cell.angle_alpha   90.00
_cell.angle_beta   90.00
_cell.angle_gamma   90.00
#
_symmetry.space_group_name_H-M   'P 1'
#
loop_
_entity.id
_entity.type
_entity.pdbx_description
1 polymer ?
#
loop_
_entity_poly.entity_id
_entity_poly.type
_entity_poly.pdbx_seq_one_letter_code
_entity_poly.pdbx_strand_id
1 'polypeptide(L)'
;TGYLHVGGARTALYSWLYSRHNKGEFVLRIEDTDLERSTQEAIDAIMDGMNWLNLNWNEGPYYQTKRFDRYNQAIDQMLEQGTAYHCYCSKARLEELRETQMANGEKPRYDGHCRDNQCQHNPDQPHVVRFRNPQEGSVIFNDSIRGPIEFSNQELDDLIIRRTDGSPTYNFCVVIDDWDMEITHVIRGEDHINNTPRQINILKALGAPVPEYAHVSMILGDDGKKLSKRHGAVSVMQYRDDGYLPEALLNYLVRLGWSHGDQEIFSIEEMTEFFSLDAINKSASAFNTEKLQWLNHHYINALPPEKVAVHLAWHIEQQGIDTRNGPQLADLIKLLGERCKTLKEMAESCRYFYEDFAEFDADAAKKHLRPVARQPLEVVCAKLASIT
;
A
#
# COMPACT_ATOMS: atom_id res chain seq x y z
N THR A 1 6.00 -5.89 7.49
CA THR A 1 5.74 -7.34 7.34
C THR A 1 5.92 -7.90 5.93
N GLY A 2 6.52 -7.17 4.99
CA GLY A 2 6.82 -7.60 3.62
C GLY A 2 6.86 -6.38 2.70
N TYR A 3 6.73 -6.58 1.40
CA TYR A 3 6.71 -5.48 0.43
C TYR A 3 5.43 -4.63 0.47
N LEU A 4 5.54 -3.40 -0.06
CA LEU A 4 4.40 -2.55 -0.39
C LEU A 4 3.68 -3.14 -1.62
N HIS A 5 2.44 -3.57 -1.45
CA HIS A 5 1.59 -4.05 -2.54
C HIS A 5 0.63 -2.95 -3.00
N VAL A 6 -0.01 -3.14 -4.16
CA VAL A 6 -0.88 -2.13 -4.80
C VAL A 6 -2.01 -1.61 -3.90
N GLY A 7 -2.62 -2.46 -3.06
CA GLY A 7 -3.64 -2.04 -2.11
C GLY A 7 -3.11 -1.10 -1.01
N GLY A 8 -1.91 -1.38 -0.51
CA GLY A 8 -1.22 -0.48 0.42
C GLY A 8 -0.81 0.83 -0.26
N ALA A 9 -0.26 0.74 -1.48
CA ALA A 9 0.12 1.91 -2.27
C ALA A 9 -1.07 2.82 -2.60
N ARG A 10 -2.23 2.25 -2.94
CA ARG A 10 -3.46 3.02 -3.15
C ARG A 10 -3.93 3.72 -1.87
N THR A 11 -3.83 3.05 -0.72
CA THR A 11 -4.20 3.65 0.58
C THR A 11 -3.26 4.81 0.93
N ALA A 12 -1.96 4.64 0.68
CA ALA A 12 -0.97 5.69 0.82
C ALA A 12 -1.25 6.86 -0.15
N LEU A 13 -1.56 6.57 -1.42
CA LEU A 13 -1.92 7.56 -2.42
C LEU A 13 -3.15 8.37 -2.00
N TYR A 14 -4.22 7.74 -1.51
CA TYR A 14 -5.40 8.46 -1.04
C TYR A 14 -5.11 9.36 0.16
N SER A 15 -4.31 8.87 1.11
CA SER A 15 -3.88 9.66 2.27
C SER A 15 -3.02 10.85 1.84
N TRP A 16 -2.11 10.62 0.90
CA TRP A 16 -1.25 11.64 0.32
C TRP A 16 -2.05 12.69 -0.45
N LEU A 17 -2.92 12.29 -1.37
CA LEU A 17 -3.78 13.20 -2.15
C LEU A 17 -4.70 14.01 -1.25
N TYR A 18 -5.34 13.36 -0.26
CA TYR A 18 -6.19 14.05 0.70
C TYR A 18 -5.42 15.11 1.49
N SER A 19 -4.21 14.79 1.96
CA SER A 19 -3.36 15.76 2.65
C SER A 19 -2.98 16.94 1.74
N ARG A 20 -2.59 16.67 0.49
CA ARG A 20 -2.15 17.70 -0.46
C ARG A 20 -3.29 18.60 -0.89
N HIS A 21 -4.46 18.03 -1.18
CA HIS A 21 -5.69 18.77 -1.51
C HIS A 21 -6.07 19.75 -0.39
N ASN A 22 -6.01 19.28 0.87
CA ASN A 22 -6.36 20.06 2.04
C ASN A 22 -5.19 20.88 2.62
N LYS A 23 -4.03 20.91 1.95
CA LYS A 23 -2.80 21.59 2.40
C LYS A 23 -2.34 21.18 3.81
N GLY A 24 -2.59 19.92 4.17
CA GLY A 24 -2.15 19.29 5.39
C GLY A 24 -0.86 18.47 5.21
N GLU A 25 -0.60 17.63 6.20
CA GLU A 25 0.61 16.81 6.28
C GLU A 25 0.31 15.34 6.07
N PHE A 26 1.23 14.64 5.40
CA PHE A 26 1.21 13.19 5.25
C PHE A 26 2.29 12.59 6.16
N VAL A 27 1.88 11.78 7.14
CA VAL A 27 2.77 11.18 8.14
C VAL A 27 3.08 9.74 7.76
N LEU A 28 4.37 9.38 7.74
CA LEU A 28 4.79 7.99 7.58
C LEU A 28 5.14 7.36 8.93
N ARG A 29 4.39 6.32 9.30
CA ARG A 29 4.65 5.50 10.50
C ARG A 29 4.84 4.04 10.11
N ILE A 30 5.91 3.44 10.63
CA ILE A 30 6.27 2.03 10.45
C ILE A 30 5.84 1.25 11.70
N GLU A 31 4.87 0.37 11.54
CA GLU A 31 4.36 -0.50 12.60
C GLU A 31 5.23 -1.77 12.73
N ASP A 32 6.37 -1.64 13.40
CA ASP A 32 7.42 -2.65 13.54
C ASP A 32 7.38 -3.44 14.86
N THR A 33 6.23 -3.44 15.56
CA THR A 33 6.06 -4.13 16.86
C THR A 33 6.14 -5.66 16.78
N ASP A 34 5.93 -6.24 15.61
CA ASP A 34 6.13 -7.67 15.33
C ASP A 34 7.54 -7.90 14.79
N LEU A 35 8.50 -8.12 15.69
CA LEU A 35 9.94 -8.20 15.37
C LEU A 35 10.27 -9.34 14.39
N GLU A 36 9.55 -10.47 14.46
CA GLU A 36 9.79 -11.60 13.56
C GLU A 36 9.41 -11.27 12.11
N ARG A 37 8.37 -10.43 11.92
CA ARG A 37 7.87 -10.08 10.60
C ARG A 37 8.37 -8.73 10.11
N SER A 38 8.96 -7.90 10.97
CA SER A 38 9.40 -6.54 10.68
C SER A 38 10.91 -6.50 10.48
N THR A 39 11.37 -7.25 9.47
CA THR A 39 12.79 -7.24 9.10
C THR A 39 13.16 -5.93 8.40
N GLN A 40 14.45 -5.57 8.40
CA GLN A 40 14.92 -4.36 7.74
C GLN A 40 14.60 -4.39 6.25
N GLU A 41 14.73 -5.55 5.61
CA GLU A 41 14.42 -5.74 4.18
C GLU A 41 12.94 -5.47 3.88
N ALA A 42 12.04 -5.83 4.81
CA ALA A 42 10.62 -5.55 4.66
C ALA A 42 10.31 -4.05 4.81
N ILE A 43 11.07 -3.34 5.64
CA ILE A 43 10.95 -1.88 5.79
C ILE A 43 11.48 -1.21 4.53
N ASP A 44 12.69 -1.56 4.10
CA ASP A 44 13.33 -1.01 2.91
C ASP A 44 12.46 -1.22 1.66
N ALA A 45 11.86 -2.41 1.49
CA ALA A 45 10.94 -2.68 0.39
C ALA A 45 9.67 -1.80 0.39
N ILE A 46 9.24 -1.31 1.55
CA ILE A 46 8.15 -0.32 1.64
C ILE A 46 8.66 1.06 1.24
N MET A 47 9.83 1.46 1.77
CA MET A 47 10.45 2.75 1.49
C MET A 47 10.76 2.91 0.00
N ASP A 48 11.34 1.88 -0.63
CA ASP A 48 11.63 1.86 -2.06
C ASP A 48 10.37 2.07 -2.89
N GLY A 49 9.26 1.40 -2.53
CA GLY A 49 7.98 1.56 -3.20
C GLY A 49 7.40 2.96 -3.06
N MET A 50 7.44 3.53 -1.86
CA MET A 50 6.99 4.91 -1.60
C MET A 50 7.83 5.94 -2.35
N ASN A 51 9.15 5.79 -2.33
CA ASN A 51 10.11 6.67 -3.00
C ASN A 51 9.97 6.60 -4.52
N TRP A 52 9.84 5.40 -5.08
CA TRP A 52 9.66 5.22 -6.52
C TRP A 52 8.36 5.84 -7.03
N LEU A 53 7.28 5.74 -6.23
CA LEU A 53 6.02 6.42 -6.50
C LEU A 53 6.04 7.92 -6.18
N ASN A 54 7.14 8.45 -5.65
CA ASN A 54 7.26 9.85 -5.23
C ASN A 54 6.18 10.29 -4.21
N LEU A 55 5.72 9.36 -3.36
CA LEU A 55 4.75 9.63 -2.29
C LEU A 55 5.46 10.16 -1.04
N ASN A 56 6.08 11.33 -1.18
CA ASN A 56 6.85 11.95 -0.10
C ASN A 56 5.97 12.31 1.09
N TRP A 57 6.45 11.99 2.30
CA TRP A 57 5.83 12.34 3.58
C TRP A 57 6.43 13.61 4.16
N ASN A 58 5.64 14.31 4.95
CA ASN A 58 6.01 15.51 5.68
C ASN A 58 6.73 15.16 6.99
N GLU A 59 6.28 14.10 7.65
CA GLU A 59 6.82 13.64 8.92
C GLU A 59 7.16 12.15 8.92
N GLY A 60 8.20 11.79 9.67
CA GLY A 60 8.68 10.41 9.80
C GLY A 60 9.85 10.07 8.86
N PRO A 61 10.19 8.77 8.71
CA PRO A 61 9.45 7.62 9.24
C PRO A 61 9.55 7.51 10.78
N TYR A 62 8.41 7.44 11.44
CA TYR A 62 8.33 7.08 12.87
C TYR A 62 8.27 5.56 13.03
N TYR A 63 8.91 5.02 14.06
CA TYR A 63 8.96 3.58 14.34
C TYR A 63 8.30 3.28 15.69
N GLN A 64 7.35 2.34 15.72
CA GLN A 64 6.61 2.01 16.94
C GLN A 64 7.51 1.37 18.00
N THR A 65 8.51 0.57 17.60
CA THR A 65 9.49 -0.02 18.54
C THR A 65 10.22 1.03 19.38
N LYS A 66 10.36 2.26 18.88
CA LYS A 66 11.00 3.38 19.58
C LYS A 66 10.04 4.14 20.52
N ARG A 67 8.79 3.70 20.64
CA ARG A 67 7.71 4.38 21.39
C ARG A 67 7.09 3.51 22.48
N PHE A 68 7.69 2.37 22.81
CA PHE A 68 7.18 1.42 23.81
C PHE A 68 7.02 2.03 25.20
N ASP A 69 7.92 2.94 25.60
CA ASP A 69 7.81 3.64 26.87
C ASP A 69 6.54 4.50 26.94
N ARG A 70 6.24 5.23 25.85
CA ARG A 70 5.03 6.07 25.72
C ARG A 70 3.77 5.22 25.77
N TYR A 71 3.76 4.07 25.08
CA TYR A 71 2.62 3.15 25.13
C TYR A 71 2.41 2.60 26.54
N ASN A 72 3.47 2.11 27.19
CA ASN A 72 3.37 1.57 28.54
C ASN A 72 2.91 2.61 29.55
N GLN A 73 3.40 3.85 29.45
CA GLN A 73 2.93 4.97 30.28
C GLN A 73 1.42 5.19 30.14
N ALA A 74 0.88 5.16 28.91
CA ALA A 74 -0.55 5.29 28.70
C ALA A 74 -1.34 4.11 29.29
N ILE A 75 -0.83 2.89 29.17
CA ILE A 75 -1.45 1.68 29.76
C ILE A 75 -1.47 1.77 31.29
N ASP A 76 -0.37 2.22 31.90
CA ASP A 76 -0.27 2.35 33.35
C ASP A 76 -1.23 3.43 33.87
N GLN A 77 -1.37 4.55 33.15
CA GLN A 77 -2.41 5.55 33.43
C GLN A 77 -3.83 4.94 33.35
N MET A 78 -4.12 4.12 32.34
CA MET A 78 -5.42 3.47 32.21
C MET A 78 -5.68 2.44 33.34
N LEU A 79 -4.63 1.77 33.83
CA LEU A 79 -4.72 0.88 35.00
C LEU A 79 -5.10 1.68 36.25
N GLU A 80 -4.43 2.81 36.50
CA GLU A 80 -4.72 3.71 37.63
C GLU A 80 -6.15 4.26 37.58
N GLN A 81 -6.64 4.60 36.38
CA GLN A 81 -7.99 5.11 36.16
C GLN A 81 -9.07 4.02 36.15
N GLY A 82 -8.67 2.74 36.20
CA GLY A 82 -9.58 1.60 36.11
C GLY A 82 -10.22 1.41 34.73
N THR A 83 -9.68 2.04 33.67
CA THR A 83 -10.09 1.83 32.28
C THR A 83 -9.30 0.70 31.59
N ALA A 84 -8.34 0.10 32.31
CA ALA A 84 -7.70 -1.17 31.98
C ALA A 84 -7.56 -2.05 33.24
N TYR A 85 -7.27 -3.34 33.08
CA TYR A 85 -7.06 -4.28 34.19
C TYR A 85 -6.13 -5.44 33.82
N HIS A 86 -5.52 -6.06 34.83
CA HIS A 86 -4.71 -7.26 34.67
C HIS A 86 -5.57 -8.51 34.47
N CYS A 87 -5.23 -9.34 33.50
CA CYS A 87 -5.88 -10.61 33.21
C CYS A 87 -4.88 -11.76 33.30
N TYR A 88 -5.23 -12.76 34.13
CA TYR A 88 -4.39 -13.92 34.44
C TYR A 88 -4.89 -15.21 33.77
N CYS A 89 -5.86 -15.12 32.85
CA CYS A 89 -6.40 -16.27 32.15
C CYS A 89 -5.32 -16.99 31.34
N SER A 90 -5.21 -18.30 31.52
CA SER A 90 -4.31 -19.14 30.74
C SER A 90 -4.76 -19.24 29.28
N LYS A 91 -3.81 -19.51 28.38
CA LYS A 91 -4.13 -19.78 26.96
C LYS A 91 -5.09 -20.96 26.81
N ALA A 92 -4.91 -22.02 27.61
CA ALA A 92 -5.77 -23.20 27.59
C ALA A 92 -7.24 -22.85 27.93
N ARG A 93 -7.48 -22.03 28.96
CA ARG A 93 -8.84 -21.56 29.30
C ARG A 93 -9.46 -20.77 28.16
N LEU A 94 -8.69 -19.87 27.54
CA LEU A 94 -9.19 -19.03 26.45
C LEU A 94 -9.54 -19.86 25.21
N GLU A 95 -8.79 -20.93 24.94
CA GLU A 95 -9.12 -21.86 23.86
C GLU A 95 -10.39 -22.66 24.16
N GLU A 96 -10.51 -23.22 25.36
CA GLU A 96 -11.72 -23.93 25.80
C GLU A 96 -12.98 -23.03 25.75
N LEU A 97 -12.85 -21.77 26.20
CA LEU A 97 -13.92 -20.78 26.08
C LEU A 97 -14.31 -20.55 24.62
N ARG A 98 -13.32 -20.39 23.74
CA ARG A 98 -13.54 -20.17 22.31
C ARG A 98 -14.25 -21.37 21.68
N GLU A 99 -13.78 -22.58 21.93
CA GLU A 99 -14.39 -23.82 21.42
C GLU A 99 -15.83 -23.98 21.91
N THR A 100 -16.08 -23.68 23.19
CA THR A 100 -17.44 -23.72 23.79
C THR A 100 -18.37 -22.71 23.12
N GLN A 101 -17.93 -21.46 22.96
CA GLN A 101 -18.71 -20.42 22.27
C GLN A 101 -19.01 -20.82 20.82
N MET A 102 -18.01 -21.34 20.09
CA MET A 102 -18.19 -21.82 18.72
C MET A 102 -19.19 -22.98 18.65
N ALA A 103 -19.11 -23.95 19.58
CA ALA A 103 -20.05 -25.08 19.65
C ALA A 103 -21.49 -24.63 19.94
N ASN A 104 -21.66 -23.52 20.68
CA ASN A 104 -22.96 -22.91 20.95
C ASN A 104 -23.46 -21.98 19.82
N GLY A 105 -22.68 -21.78 18.75
CA GLY A 105 -23.03 -20.82 17.68
C GLY A 105 -22.88 -19.35 18.10
N GLU A 106 -22.17 -19.09 19.19
CA GLU A 106 -21.86 -17.75 19.68
C GLU A 106 -20.64 -17.17 18.97
N LYS A 107 -20.56 -15.84 18.87
CA LYS A 107 -19.37 -15.15 18.36
C LYS A 107 -18.25 -15.26 19.40
N PRO A 108 -17.08 -15.85 19.07
CA PRO A 108 -16.04 -16.04 20.08
C PRO A 108 -15.48 -14.72 20.58
N ARG A 109 -15.41 -14.59 21.90
CA ARG A 109 -14.95 -13.38 22.58
C ARG A 109 -14.50 -13.67 24.00
N TYR A 110 -13.64 -12.81 24.54
CA TYR A 110 -13.32 -12.89 25.96
C TYR A 110 -14.56 -12.59 26.83
N ASP A 111 -14.74 -13.37 27.89
CA ASP A 111 -15.91 -13.36 28.77
C ASP A 111 -15.81 -12.37 29.94
N GLY A 112 -14.73 -11.57 30.00
CA GLY A 112 -14.56 -10.58 31.06
C GLY A 112 -14.19 -11.17 32.42
N HIS A 113 -13.76 -12.44 32.49
CA HIS A 113 -13.55 -13.17 33.74
C HIS A 113 -12.71 -12.41 34.80
N CYS A 114 -11.64 -11.72 34.40
CA CYS A 114 -10.75 -10.98 35.31
C CYS A 114 -11.16 -9.51 35.54
N ARG A 115 -12.22 -9.03 34.89
CA ARG A 115 -12.57 -7.60 34.80
C ARG A 115 -12.81 -6.96 36.16
N ASP A 116 -13.53 -7.63 37.04
CA ASP A 116 -13.90 -7.13 38.37
C ASP A 116 -13.06 -7.75 39.47
N ASN A 117 -11.83 -8.14 39.14
CA ASN A 117 -10.87 -8.75 40.06
C ASN A 117 -11.41 -10.03 40.74
N GLN A 118 -12.33 -10.73 40.06
CA GLN A 118 -13.01 -11.93 40.58
C GLN A 118 -12.12 -13.17 40.53
N CYS A 119 -10.95 -13.08 39.89
CA CYS A 119 -10.04 -14.20 39.75
C CYS A 119 -9.01 -14.21 40.88
N GLN A 120 -8.94 -15.32 41.60
CA GLN A 120 -7.77 -15.62 42.43
C GLN A 120 -6.54 -15.75 41.54
N HIS A 121 -5.48 -15.03 41.90
CA HIS A 121 -4.21 -15.04 41.19
C HIS A 121 -3.07 -14.87 42.18
N ASN A 122 -1.89 -15.36 41.83
CA ASN A 122 -0.67 -15.08 42.58
C ASN A 122 -0.06 -13.76 42.09
N PRO A 123 0.59 -12.97 42.96
CA PRO A 123 1.23 -11.71 42.56
C PRO A 123 2.23 -11.86 41.41
N ASP A 124 2.96 -12.98 41.36
CA ASP A 124 4.00 -13.26 40.35
C ASP A 124 3.46 -14.01 39.11
N GLN A 125 2.14 -14.21 39.02
CA GLN A 125 1.56 -14.96 37.91
C GLN A 125 1.69 -14.15 36.61
N PRO A 126 2.14 -14.78 35.50
CA PRO A 126 2.17 -14.13 34.20
C PRO A 126 0.78 -13.65 33.81
N HIS A 127 0.71 -12.42 33.30
CA HIS A 127 -0.55 -11.77 32.98
C HIS A 127 -0.46 -10.95 31.70
N VAL A 128 -1.60 -10.45 31.25
CA VAL A 128 -1.72 -9.44 30.21
C VAL A 128 -2.49 -8.25 30.77
N VAL A 129 -2.44 -7.10 30.11
CA VAL A 129 -3.35 -5.98 30.40
C VAL A 129 -4.43 -5.94 29.35
N ARG A 130 -5.69 -5.90 29.78
CA ARG A 130 -6.86 -5.76 28.93
C ARG A 130 -7.47 -4.38 29.08
N PHE A 131 -7.95 -3.84 27.96
CA PHE A 131 -8.79 -2.65 27.96
C PHE A 131 -10.17 -2.99 28.51
N ARG A 132 -10.71 -2.15 29.40
CA ARG A 132 -12.04 -2.30 29.98
C ARG A 132 -13.09 -1.69 29.05
N ASN A 133 -13.42 -2.37 27.96
CA ASN A 133 -14.39 -1.88 26.98
C ASN A 133 -15.77 -1.67 27.63
N PRO A 134 -16.54 -0.62 27.31
CA PRO A 134 -17.92 -0.50 27.80
C PRO A 134 -18.75 -1.76 27.52
N GLN A 135 -19.66 -2.14 28.42
CA GLN A 135 -20.49 -3.35 28.28
C GLN A 135 -21.84 -3.05 27.60
N GLU A 136 -22.29 -1.81 27.69
CA GLU A 136 -23.58 -1.35 27.17
C GLU A 136 -23.40 -0.19 26.19
N GLY A 137 -24.49 0.17 25.50
CA GLY A 137 -24.50 1.19 24.47
C GLY A 137 -23.84 0.74 23.16
N SER A 138 -23.66 1.70 22.26
CA SER A 138 -23.06 1.47 20.95
C SER A 138 -21.98 2.49 20.64
N VAL A 139 -21.07 2.09 19.76
CA VAL A 139 -20.11 2.99 19.12
C VAL A 139 -20.67 3.36 17.77
N ILE A 140 -21.04 4.63 17.62
CA ILE A 140 -21.53 5.21 16.37
C ILE A 140 -20.45 6.12 15.81
N PHE A 141 -20.12 5.95 14.54
CA PHE A 141 -19.24 6.84 13.80
C PHE A 141 -19.74 7.00 12.36
N ASN A 142 -19.52 8.18 11.79
CA ASN A 142 -19.83 8.44 10.39
C ASN A 142 -18.55 8.25 9.57
N ASP A 143 -18.48 7.15 8.83
CA ASP A 143 -17.37 6.91 7.91
C ASP A 143 -17.54 7.75 6.65
N SER A 144 -16.47 8.41 6.21
CA SER A 144 -16.50 9.30 5.03
C SER A 144 -16.87 8.57 3.73
N ILE A 145 -16.71 7.25 3.66
CA ILE A 145 -17.03 6.44 2.47
C ILE A 145 -18.27 5.58 2.71
N ARG A 146 -18.32 4.88 3.86
CA ARG A 146 -19.40 3.92 4.16
C ARG A 146 -20.66 4.60 4.66
N GLY A 147 -20.56 5.81 5.23
CA GLY A 147 -21.65 6.51 5.89
C GLY A 147 -21.78 6.11 7.37
N PRO A 148 -22.97 6.24 7.97
CA PRO A 148 -23.16 5.94 9.39
C PRO A 148 -22.99 4.45 9.68
N ILE A 149 -22.17 4.14 10.69
CA ILE A 149 -21.93 2.79 11.17
C ILE A 149 -22.17 2.75 12.68
N GLU A 150 -22.84 1.69 13.12
CA GLU A 150 -23.12 1.42 14.53
C GLU A 150 -22.65 0.01 14.90
N PHE A 151 -21.89 -0.09 15.99
CA PHE A 151 -21.53 -1.36 16.62
C PHE A 151 -22.01 -1.38 18.07
N SER A 152 -22.77 -2.42 18.44
CA SER A 152 -23.10 -2.65 19.84
C SER A 152 -21.85 -3.03 20.63
N ASN A 153 -21.66 -2.42 21.81
CA ASN A 153 -20.56 -2.78 22.70
C ASN A 153 -20.61 -4.24 23.18
N GLN A 154 -21.80 -4.86 23.15
CA GLN A 154 -21.97 -6.29 23.49
C GLN A 154 -21.33 -7.22 22.45
N GLU A 155 -21.06 -6.74 21.24
CA GLU A 155 -20.36 -7.50 20.20
C GLU A 155 -18.84 -7.36 20.28
N LEU A 156 -18.36 -6.47 21.14
CA LEU A 156 -16.95 -6.21 21.41
C LEU A 156 -16.54 -6.92 22.69
N ASP A 157 -15.24 -6.93 22.95
CA ASP A 157 -14.65 -7.54 24.13
C ASP A 157 -13.46 -6.75 24.64
N ASP A 158 -13.00 -7.13 25.83
CA ASP A 158 -11.87 -6.52 26.50
C ASP A 158 -10.56 -7.01 25.88
N LEU A 159 -10.17 -6.35 24.78
CA LEU A 159 -8.98 -6.69 24.03
C LEU A 159 -7.70 -6.49 24.85
N ILE A 160 -6.69 -7.30 24.56
CA ILE A 160 -5.36 -7.18 25.17
C ILE A 160 -4.68 -5.93 24.60
N ILE A 161 -4.23 -5.03 25.48
CA ILE A 161 -3.46 -3.82 25.13
C ILE A 161 -1.97 -3.94 25.49
N ARG A 162 -1.62 -4.81 26.45
CA ARG A 162 -0.24 -5.21 26.78
C ARG A 162 -0.13 -6.72 26.88
N ARG A 163 0.77 -7.32 26.12
CA ARG A 163 1.10 -8.75 26.17
C ARG A 163 1.94 -9.06 27.41
N THR A 164 2.11 -10.36 27.70
CA THR A 164 2.87 -10.84 28.87
C THR A 164 4.35 -10.48 28.83
N ASP A 165 4.92 -10.31 27.65
CA ASP A 165 6.29 -9.83 27.45
C ASP A 165 6.43 -8.29 27.59
N GLY A 166 5.34 -7.60 27.93
CA GLY A 166 5.29 -6.14 28.03
C GLY A 166 5.06 -5.41 26.71
N SER A 167 5.03 -6.12 25.57
CA SER A 167 4.81 -5.49 24.28
C SER A 167 3.34 -5.03 24.11
N PRO A 168 3.11 -3.80 23.64
CA PRO A 168 1.75 -3.32 23.37
C PRO A 168 1.19 -3.91 22.07
N THR A 169 -0.14 -3.93 21.92
CA THR A 169 -0.81 -4.51 20.75
C THR A 169 -1.19 -3.45 19.72
N TYR A 170 -1.37 -3.87 18.46
CA TYR A 170 -1.73 -3.01 17.33
C TYR A 170 -2.85 -2.00 17.64
N ASN A 171 -3.99 -2.46 18.15
CA ASN A 171 -5.15 -1.59 18.41
C ASN A 171 -4.86 -0.52 19.47
N PHE A 172 -3.89 -0.76 20.35
CA PHE A 172 -3.45 0.21 21.33
C PHE A 172 -2.41 1.17 20.75
N CYS A 173 -1.35 0.64 20.13
CA CYS A 173 -0.28 1.46 19.56
C CYS A 173 -0.81 2.47 18.54
N VAL A 174 -1.68 2.02 17.63
CA VAL A 174 -2.27 2.88 16.57
C VAL A 174 -3.05 4.03 17.18
N VAL A 175 -3.79 3.81 18.27
CA VAL A 175 -4.58 4.85 18.95
C VAL A 175 -3.69 5.89 19.60
N ILE A 176 -2.65 5.45 20.32
CA ILE A 176 -1.72 6.37 20.99
C ILE A 176 -0.94 7.18 19.94
N ASP A 177 -0.51 6.54 18.85
CA ASP A 177 0.21 7.24 17.80
C ASP A 177 -0.68 8.20 17.03
N ASP A 178 -1.90 7.80 16.65
CA ASP A 178 -2.82 8.68 15.95
C ASP A 178 -3.19 9.90 16.81
N TRP A 179 -3.31 9.72 18.13
CA TRP A 179 -3.50 10.83 19.06
C TRP A 179 -2.27 11.73 19.18
N ASP A 180 -1.10 11.16 19.48
CA ASP A 180 0.14 11.93 19.69
C ASP A 180 0.64 12.62 18.41
N MET A 181 0.34 12.06 17.23
CA MET A 181 0.66 12.62 15.91
C MET A 181 -0.47 13.51 15.36
N GLU A 182 -1.49 13.81 16.17
CA GLU A 182 -2.60 14.70 15.82
C GLU A 182 -3.30 14.32 14.49
N ILE A 183 -3.41 13.02 14.21
CA ILE A 183 -4.03 12.52 12.98
C ILE A 183 -5.50 12.92 12.99
N THR A 184 -5.92 13.66 11.95
CA THR A 184 -7.30 14.11 11.80
C THR A 184 -8.17 13.14 11.00
N HIS A 185 -7.56 12.43 10.04
CA HIS A 185 -8.25 11.51 9.13
C HIS A 185 -7.49 10.19 9.02
N VAL A 186 -8.16 9.08 9.33
CA VAL A 186 -7.64 7.71 9.18
C VAL A 186 -8.27 7.08 7.94
N ILE A 187 -7.51 7.05 6.84
CA ILE A 187 -7.91 6.41 5.58
C ILE A 187 -7.26 5.02 5.51
N ARG A 188 -8.07 3.95 5.50
CA ARG A 188 -7.57 2.57 5.51
C ARG A 188 -8.48 1.58 4.81
N GLY A 189 -8.03 0.35 4.62
CA GLY A 189 -8.84 -0.74 4.05
C GLY A 189 -10.04 -1.10 4.94
N GLU A 190 -11.15 -1.46 4.31
CA GLU A 190 -12.39 -1.89 5.00
C GLU A 190 -12.23 -3.17 5.82
N ASP A 191 -11.17 -3.96 5.60
CA ASP A 191 -10.83 -5.11 6.46
C ASP A 191 -10.44 -4.70 7.89
N HIS A 192 -10.14 -3.42 8.11
CA HIS A 192 -9.90 -2.86 9.44
C HIS A 192 -11.15 -2.23 10.07
N ILE A 193 -12.32 -2.24 9.43
CA ILE A 193 -13.53 -1.55 9.92
C ILE A 193 -13.99 -2.03 11.30
N ASN A 194 -13.84 -3.33 11.57
CA ASN A 194 -14.19 -3.94 12.85
C ASN A 194 -13.24 -3.55 14.00
N ASN A 195 -12.08 -2.96 13.70
CA ASN A 195 -11.16 -2.41 14.70
C ASN A 195 -11.55 -0.98 15.12
N THR A 196 -12.20 -0.22 14.24
CA THR A 196 -12.61 1.17 14.48
C THR A 196 -13.39 1.37 15.78
N PRO A 197 -14.46 0.62 16.09
CA PRO A 197 -15.20 0.85 17.32
C PRO A 197 -14.36 0.60 18.58
N ARG A 198 -13.42 -0.36 18.51
CA ARG A 198 -12.49 -0.66 19.61
C ARG A 198 -11.51 0.50 19.85
N GLN A 199 -10.97 1.04 18.76
CA GLN A 199 -10.04 2.18 18.80
C GLN A 199 -10.72 3.46 19.31
N ILE A 200 -11.94 3.72 18.85
CA ILE A 200 -12.77 4.84 19.34
C ILE A 200 -13.02 4.72 20.85
N ASN A 201 -13.34 3.53 21.36
CA ASN A 201 -13.53 3.35 22.79
C ASN A 201 -12.24 3.59 23.61
N ILE A 202 -11.08 3.18 23.10
CA ILE A 202 -9.79 3.46 23.74
C ILE A 202 -9.52 4.97 23.75
N LEU A 203 -9.71 5.67 22.62
CA LEU A 203 -9.57 7.14 22.55
C LEU A 203 -10.48 7.85 23.55
N LYS A 204 -11.76 7.45 23.61
CA LYS A 204 -12.73 8.00 24.57
C LYS A 204 -12.31 7.74 26.02
N ALA A 205 -11.80 6.56 26.34
CA ALA A 205 -11.32 6.23 27.68
C ALA A 205 -10.09 7.05 28.09
N LEU A 206 -9.25 7.43 27.13
CA LEU A 206 -8.10 8.31 27.32
C LEU A 206 -8.47 9.81 27.31
N GLY A 207 -9.72 10.16 26.98
CA GLY A 207 -10.14 11.54 26.79
C GLY A 207 -9.55 12.21 25.53
N ALA A 208 -9.08 11.40 24.57
CA ALA A 208 -8.47 11.86 23.33
C ALA A 208 -9.52 12.19 22.25
N PRO A 209 -9.23 13.13 21.33
CA PRO A 209 -10.09 13.39 20.18
C PRO A 209 -10.19 12.16 19.27
N VAL A 210 -11.34 11.98 18.64
CA VAL A 210 -11.59 10.89 17.69
C VAL A 210 -11.41 11.43 16.27
N PRO A 211 -10.51 10.85 15.45
CA PRO A 211 -10.34 11.27 14.06
C PRO A 211 -11.54 10.87 13.20
N GLU A 212 -11.64 11.48 12.03
CA GLU A 212 -12.53 11.00 10.99
C GLU A 212 -11.97 9.72 10.37
N TYR A 213 -12.86 8.78 10.02
CA TYR A 213 -12.47 7.51 9.42
C TYR A 213 -13.01 7.41 8.00
N ALA A 214 -12.23 6.79 7.11
CA ALA A 214 -12.63 6.46 5.74
C ALA A 214 -12.16 5.04 5.38
N HIS A 215 -13.12 4.12 5.20
CA HIS A 215 -12.83 2.70 4.94
C HIS A 215 -12.96 2.33 3.45
N VAL A 216 -11.82 2.27 2.77
CA VAL A 216 -11.67 2.01 1.33
C VAL A 216 -11.94 0.54 1.01
N SER A 217 -12.72 0.27 -0.03
CA SER A 217 -13.05 -1.09 -0.50
C SER A 217 -11.83 -1.88 -0.92
N MET A 218 -11.83 -3.20 -0.73
CA MET A 218 -10.72 -4.05 -1.21
C MET A 218 -10.57 -4.00 -2.74
N ILE A 219 -9.35 -4.27 -3.23
CA ILE A 219 -9.08 -4.51 -4.65
C ILE A 219 -9.31 -5.99 -4.94
N LEU A 220 -10.00 -6.30 -6.03
CA LEU A 220 -10.15 -7.65 -6.56
C LEU A 220 -9.10 -7.88 -7.66
N GLY A 221 -8.60 -9.10 -7.80
CA GLY A 221 -7.79 -9.49 -8.95
C GLY A 221 -8.64 -9.68 -10.21
N ASP A 222 -7.96 -9.99 -11.32
CA ASP A 222 -8.59 -10.25 -12.62
C ASP A 222 -9.57 -11.45 -12.56
N ASP A 223 -9.43 -12.33 -11.56
CA ASP A 223 -10.31 -13.47 -11.28
C ASP A 223 -11.51 -13.13 -10.37
N GLY A 224 -11.67 -11.86 -10.00
CA GLY A 224 -12.74 -11.36 -9.13
C GLY A 224 -12.56 -11.68 -7.65
N LYS A 225 -11.47 -12.36 -7.25
CA LYS A 225 -11.19 -12.65 -5.83
C LYS A 225 -10.40 -11.52 -5.19
N LYS A 226 -10.45 -11.43 -3.85
CA LYS A 226 -9.68 -10.42 -3.09
C LYS A 226 -8.19 -10.54 -3.44
N LEU A 227 -7.62 -9.45 -3.95
CA LEU A 227 -6.19 -9.35 -4.19
C LEU A 227 -5.47 -9.30 -2.84
N SER A 228 -4.53 -10.21 -2.61
CA SER A 228 -3.79 -10.30 -1.37
C SER A 228 -2.36 -10.79 -1.61
N LYS A 229 -1.47 -10.63 -0.64
CA LYS A 229 -0.08 -11.16 -0.73
C LYS A 229 -0.04 -12.66 -1.04
N ARG A 230 -1.08 -13.42 -0.68
CA ARG A 230 -1.20 -14.85 -0.95
C ARG A 230 -1.92 -15.15 -2.27
N HIS A 231 -2.51 -14.13 -2.91
CA HIS A 231 -3.35 -14.26 -4.09
C HIS A 231 -3.18 -13.04 -5.01
N GLY A 232 -2.22 -13.12 -5.92
CA GLY A 232 -2.05 -12.20 -7.04
C GLY A 232 -1.48 -10.81 -6.73
N ALA A 233 -1.37 -10.37 -5.46
CA ALA A 233 -0.79 -9.07 -5.16
C ALA A 233 0.74 -9.12 -5.30
N VAL A 234 1.27 -8.42 -6.30
CA VAL A 234 2.72 -8.24 -6.47
C VAL A 234 3.22 -6.97 -5.77
N SER A 235 4.54 -6.88 -5.61
CA SER A 235 5.21 -5.68 -5.11
C SER A 235 5.02 -4.51 -6.06
N VAL A 236 4.91 -3.29 -5.53
CA VAL A 236 4.98 -2.05 -6.33
C VAL A 236 6.25 -2.04 -7.19
N MET A 237 7.37 -2.50 -6.64
CA MET A 237 8.65 -2.55 -7.35
C MET A 237 8.64 -3.51 -8.54
N GLN A 238 7.75 -4.52 -8.54
CA GLN A 238 7.60 -5.39 -9.71
C GLN A 238 7.09 -4.61 -10.92
N TYR A 239 6.20 -3.63 -10.72
CA TYR A 239 5.73 -2.77 -11.83
C TYR A 239 6.84 -1.87 -12.37
N ARG A 240 7.74 -1.37 -11.50
CA ARG A 240 8.97 -0.72 -11.98
C ARG A 240 9.75 -1.69 -12.86
N ASP A 241 10.03 -2.89 -12.36
CA ASP A 241 10.87 -3.88 -13.03
C ASP A 241 10.28 -4.33 -14.38
N ASP A 242 8.95 -4.36 -14.47
CA ASP A 242 8.19 -4.66 -15.70
C ASP A 242 8.10 -3.48 -16.68
N GLY A 243 8.58 -2.29 -16.29
CA GLY A 243 8.71 -1.12 -17.15
C GLY A 243 7.50 -0.20 -17.18
N TYR A 244 6.75 -0.17 -16.08
CA TYR A 244 5.70 0.84 -15.88
C TYR A 244 6.30 2.14 -15.34
N LEU A 245 5.71 3.27 -15.72
CA LEU A 245 6.01 4.59 -15.16
C LEU A 245 5.25 4.79 -13.84
N PRO A 246 5.85 5.48 -12.86
CA PRO A 246 5.18 5.73 -11.59
C PRO A 246 3.90 6.55 -11.76
N GLU A 247 3.88 7.54 -12.65
CA GLU A 247 2.67 8.36 -12.94
C GLU A 247 1.53 7.49 -13.49
N ALA A 248 1.84 6.54 -14.37
CA ALA A 248 0.85 5.62 -14.93
C ALA A 248 0.27 4.72 -13.84
N LEU A 249 1.12 4.19 -12.94
CA LEU A 249 0.63 3.38 -11.83
C LEU A 249 -0.21 4.19 -10.86
N LEU A 250 0.20 5.41 -10.50
CA LEU A 250 -0.59 6.29 -9.62
C LEU A 250 -1.95 6.65 -10.22
N ASN A 251 -2.00 7.05 -11.49
CA ASN A 251 -3.26 7.31 -12.19
C ASN A 251 -4.15 6.06 -12.21
N TYR A 252 -3.57 4.88 -12.44
CA TYR A 252 -4.34 3.64 -12.41
C TYR A 252 -4.90 3.36 -11.01
N LEU A 253 -4.06 3.47 -9.98
CA LEU A 253 -4.45 3.22 -8.60
C LEU A 253 -5.50 4.21 -8.10
N VAL A 254 -5.42 5.50 -8.47
CA VAL A 254 -6.45 6.46 -8.07
C VAL A 254 -7.80 6.10 -8.69
N ARG A 255 -7.81 5.62 -9.94
CA ARG A 255 -9.03 5.16 -10.60
C ARG A 255 -9.59 3.85 -10.06
N LEU A 256 -8.84 3.10 -9.26
CA LEU A 256 -9.32 1.92 -8.54
C LEU A 256 -10.12 2.29 -7.28
N GLY A 257 -11.23 2.98 -7.50
CA GLY A 257 -12.19 3.30 -6.46
C GLY A 257 -12.48 4.79 -6.33
N TRP A 258 -11.83 5.68 -7.06
CA TRP A 258 -12.19 7.10 -7.13
C TRP A 258 -12.44 7.53 -8.57
N SER A 259 -13.37 8.46 -8.79
CA SER A 259 -13.75 8.96 -10.13
C SER A 259 -14.01 10.46 -10.13
N HIS A 260 -13.77 11.10 -11.27
CA HIS A 260 -14.12 12.49 -11.51
C HIS A 260 -14.73 12.65 -12.91
N GLY A 261 -16.07 12.63 -12.98
CA GLY A 261 -16.80 12.57 -14.26
C GLY A 261 -16.36 11.36 -15.11
N ASP A 262 -16.13 11.60 -16.40
CA ASP A 262 -15.68 10.59 -17.37
C ASP A 262 -14.14 10.59 -17.59
N GLN A 263 -13.39 11.41 -16.84
CA GLN A 263 -11.94 11.51 -17.00
C GLN A 263 -11.25 10.23 -16.51
N GLU A 264 -10.33 9.71 -17.33
CA GLU A 264 -9.57 8.48 -17.03
C GLU A 264 -8.07 8.74 -16.85
N ILE A 265 -7.57 9.84 -17.41
CA ILE A 265 -6.16 10.23 -17.38
C ILE A 265 -6.03 11.47 -16.51
N PHE A 266 -5.16 11.40 -15.51
CA PHE A 266 -4.94 12.49 -14.54
C PHE A 266 -3.46 12.70 -14.29
N SER A 267 -2.98 13.92 -14.49
CA SER A 267 -1.72 14.36 -13.90
C SER A 267 -1.77 14.30 -12.36
N ILE A 268 -0.60 14.31 -11.71
CA ILE A 268 -0.52 14.33 -10.24
C ILE A 268 -1.15 15.60 -9.68
N GLU A 269 -1.00 16.71 -10.40
CA GLU A 269 -1.60 18.00 -10.10
C GLU A 269 -3.14 17.92 -10.14
N GLU A 270 -3.72 17.35 -11.20
CA GLU A 270 -5.17 17.14 -11.30
C GLU A 270 -5.70 16.18 -10.23
N MET A 271 -4.98 15.07 -9.98
CA MET A 271 -5.34 14.17 -8.88
C MET A 271 -5.40 14.96 -7.56
N THR A 272 -4.39 15.78 -7.28
CA THR A 272 -4.33 16.59 -6.05
C THR A 272 -5.45 17.63 -5.98
N GLU A 273 -5.73 18.30 -7.10
CA GLU A 273 -6.74 19.34 -7.17
C GLU A 273 -8.17 18.78 -7.00
N PHE A 274 -8.44 17.59 -7.55
CA PHE A 274 -9.80 17.04 -7.60
C PHE A 274 -10.11 16.01 -6.51
N PHE A 275 -9.11 15.49 -5.80
CA PHE A 275 -9.32 14.39 -4.86
C PHE A 275 -10.22 14.78 -3.69
N SER A 276 -11.24 13.96 -3.44
CA SER A 276 -12.13 14.06 -2.30
C SER A 276 -12.58 12.67 -1.86
N LEU A 277 -12.89 12.52 -0.56
CA LEU A 277 -13.35 11.24 -0.02
C LEU A 277 -14.76 10.88 -0.53
N ASP A 278 -15.60 11.87 -0.80
CA ASP A 278 -16.98 11.69 -1.28
C ASP A 278 -17.03 11.05 -2.68
N ALA A 279 -15.98 11.22 -3.48
CA ALA A 279 -15.86 10.65 -4.82
C ALA A 279 -15.29 9.22 -4.81
N ILE A 280 -15.07 8.62 -3.62
CA ILE A 280 -14.63 7.24 -3.48
C ILE A 280 -15.83 6.28 -3.50
N ASN A 281 -15.81 5.35 -4.44
CA ASN A 281 -16.81 4.30 -4.63
C ASN A 281 -16.79 3.26 -3.49
N LYS A 282 -17.99 2.89 -3.03
CA LYS A 282 -18.19 1.87 -1.99
C LYS A 282 -17.99 0.43 -2.48
N SER A 283 -18.03 0.19 -3.78
CA SER A 283 -17.81 -1.14 -4.36
C SER A 283 -16.33 -1.46 -4.50
N ALA A 284 -16.00 -2.74 -4.41
CA ALA A 284 -14.66 -3.22 -4.73
C ALA A 284 -14.38 -3.02 -6.23
N SER A 285 -13.15 -2.65 -6.58
CA SER A 285 -12.71 -2.50 -7.96
C SER A 285 -11.84 -3.69 -8.36
N ALA A 286 -12.09 -4.23 -9.55
CA ALA A 286 -11.25 -5.29 -10.13
C ALA A 286 -10.03 -4.68 -10.80
N PHE A 287 -8.88 -5.30 -10.58
CA PHE A 287 -7.67 -5.03 -11.32
C PHE A 287 -7.88 -5.43 -12.79
N ASN A 288 -7.20 -4.73 -13.69
CA ASN A 288 -7.24 -4.90 -15.12
C ASN A 288 -5.89 -4.45 -15.69
N THR A 289 -5.08 -5.45 -16.04
CA THR A 289 -3.72 -5.26 -16.55
C THR A 289 -3.70 -4.55 -17.90
N GLU A 290 -4.67 -4.79 -18.78
CA GLU A 290 -4.75 -4.14 -20.10
C GLU A 290 -4.97 -2.62 -19.96
N LYS A 291 -5.83 -2.21 -19.02
CA LYS A 291 -6.06 -0.80 -18.73
C LYS A 291 -4.82 -0.12 -18.17
N LEU A 292 -4.08 -0.78 -17.28
CA LEU A 292 -2.81 -0.27 -16.77
C LEU A 292 -1.77 -0.13 -17.90
N GLN A 293 -1.68 -1.11 -18.81
CA GLN A 293 -0.80 -1.02 -19.98
C GLN A 293 -1.19 0.13 -20.92
N TRP A 294 -2.49 0.34 -21.14
CA TRP A 294 -2.99 1.46 -21.93
C TRP A 294 -2.61 2.82 -21.31
N LEU A 295 -2.78 2.97 -20.00
CA LEU A 295 -2.30 4.17 -19.28
C LEU A 295 -0.78 4.31 -19.42
N ASN A 296 -0.02 3.25 -19.21
CA ASN A 296 1.43 3.31 -19.30
C ASN A 296 1.91 3.77 -20.68
N HIS A 297 1.34 3.20 -21.73
CA HIS A 297 1.60 3.62 -23.09
C HIS A 297 1.24 5.10 -23.32
N HIS A 298 0.12 5.58 -22.77
CA HIS A 298 -0.21 7.00 -22.81
C HIS A 298 0.88 7.85 -22.14
N TYR A 299 1.29 7.51 -20.91
CA TYR A 299 2.30 8.29 -20.17
C TYR A 299 3.68 8.28 -20.83
N ILE A 300 4.10 7.17 -21.44
CA ILE A 300 5.35 7.10 -22.21
C ILE A 300 5.36 8.16 -23.33
N ASN A 301 4.22 8.39 -23.97
CA ASN A 301 4.11 9.30 -25.12
C ASN A 301 3.73 10.74 -24.73
N ALA A 302 3.03 10.92 -23.60
CA ALA A 302 2.53 12.23 -23.16
C ALA A 302 3.52 13.00 -22.28
N LEU A 303 4.38 12.31 -21.51
CA LEU A 303 5.36 12.96 -20.65
C LEU A 303 6.56 13.51 -21.45
N PRO A 304 7.25 14.54 -20.93
CA PRO A 304 8.50 14.99 -21.52
C PRO A 304 9.49 13.82 -21.71
N PRO A 305 10.03 13.60 -22.92
CA PRO A 305 10.93 12.49 -23.21
C PRO A 305 12.12 12.38 -22.26
N GLU A 306 12.63 13.52 -21.78
CA GLU A 306 13.74 13.59 -20.84
C GLU A 306 13.38 12.99 -19.47
N LYS A 307 12.13 13.14 -19.02
CA LYS A 307 11.65 12.51 -17.78
C LYS A 307 11.51 11.01 -17.95
N VAL A 308 10.91 10.57 -19.06
CA VAL A 308 10.75 9.14 -19.37
C VAL A 308 12.11 8.46 -19.54
N ALA A 309 13.09 9.16 -20.13
CA ALA A 309 14.45 8.67 -20.31
C ALA A 309 15.16 8.32 -18.99
N VAL A 310 14.87 9.03 -17.89
CA VAL A 310 15.41 8.70 -16.55
C VAL A 310 14.97 7.30 -16.12
N HIS A 311 13.70 6.95 -16.36
CA HIS A 311 13.18 5.62 -16.05
C HIS A 311 13.70 4.56 -17.05
N LEU A 312 13.78 4.90 -18.34
CA LEU A 312 14.34 3.99 -19.35
C LEU A 312 15.80 3.63 -19.05
N ALA A 313 16.61 4.58 -18.57
CA ALA A 313 18.02 4.35 -18.24
C ALA A 313 18.23 3.17 -17.30
N TRP A 314 17.35 2.99 -16.31
CA TRP A 314 17.40 1.84 -15.41
C TRP A 314 17.23 0.52 -16.17
N HIS A 315 16.28 0.43 -17.10
CA HIS A 315 16.06 -0.78 -17.90
C HIS A 315 17.20 -1.08 -18.88
N ILE A 316 17.80 -0.03 -19.47
CA ILE A 316 18.99 -0.14 -20.30
C ILE A 316 20.15 -0.74 -19.51
N GLU A 317 20.39 -0.24 -18.29
CA GLU A 317 21.43 -0.76 -17.39
C GLU A 317 21.15 -2.20 -16.97
N GLN A 318 19.92 -2.53 -16.57
CA GLN A 318 19.54 -3.91 -16.19
C GLN A 318 19.72 -4.90 -17.34
N GLN A 319 19.63 -4.43 -18.58
CA GLN A 319 19.84 -5.23 -19.77
C GLN A 319 21.30 -5.23 -20.26
N GLY A 320 22.19 -4.51 -19.59
CA GLY A 320 23.61 -4.45 -19.92
C GLY A 320 23.91 -3.74 -21.25
N ILE A 321 23.04 -2.83 -21.69
CA ILE A 321 23.19 -2.12 -22.97
C ILE A 321 24.12 -0.92 -22.78
N ASP A 322 25.20 -0.86 -23.58
CA ASP A 322 26.17 0.24 -23.54
C ASP A 322 25.72 1.42 -24.42
N THR A 323 25.32 2.52 -23.77
CA THR A 323 24.76 3.70 -24.45
C THR A 323 25.79 4.67 -25.02
N ARG A 324 27.10 4.43 -24.83
CA ARG A 324 28.15 5.40 -25.21
C ARG A 324 28.23 5.71 -26.70
N ASN A 325 27.86 4.76 -27.55
CA ASN A 325 28.03 4.84 -29.01
C ASN A 325 26.71 4.99 -29.79
N GLY A 326 25.60 5.32 -29.12
CA GLY A 326 24.28 5.38 -29.74
C GLY A 326 23.54 6.71 -29.51
N PRO A 327 22.26 6.78 -29.93
CA PRO A 327 21.44 7.96 -29.76
C PRO A 327 21.15 8.26 -28.29
N GLN A 328 20.69 9.47 -28.00
CA GLN A 328 20.22 9.81 -26.66
C GLN A 328 18.92 9.05 -26.33
N LEU A 329 18.75 8.64 -25.07
CA LEU A 329 17.56 7.90 -24.64
C LEU A 329 16.26 8.68 -24.90
N ALA A 330 16.27 10.00 -24.75
CA ALA A 330 15.10 10.85 -25.03
C ALA A 330 14.67 10.77 -26.51
N ASP A 331 15.59 10.57 -27.45
CA ASP A 331 15.26 10.40 -28.86
C ASP A 331 14.69 9.01 -29.15
N LEU A 332 15.11 8.00 -28.40
CA LEU A 332 14.48 6.68 -28.44
C LEU A 332 13.03 6.72 -27.96
N ILE A 333 12.71 7.50 -26.91
CA ILE A 333 11.32 7.66 -26.46
C ILE A 333 10.46 8.21 -27.60
N LYS A 334 10.92 9.27 -28.28
CA LYS A 334 10.19 9.89 -29.40
C LYS A 334 9.99 8.92 -30.57
N LEU A 335 10.95 8.03 -30.80
CA LEU A 335 10.94 7.10 -31.94
C LEU A 335 10.12 5.82 -31.66
N LEU A 336 10.22 5.28 -30.45
CA LEU A 336 9.71 3.97 -30.07
C LEU A 336 8.49 4.02 -29.14
N GLY A 337 8.18 5.17 -28.54
CA GLY A 337 7.08 5.33 -27.58
C GLY A 337 5.73 4.85 -28.11
N GLU A 338 5.40 5.17 -29.36
CA GLU A 338 4.15 4.75 -30.03
C GLU A 338 4.08 3.23 -30.31
N ARG A 339 5.21 2.50 -30.16
CA ARG A 339 5.30 1.07 -30.46
C ARG A 339 5.39 0.20 -29.21
N CYS A 340 5.87 0.75 -28.11
CA CYS A 340 6.13 0.00 -26.88
C CYS A 340 5.06 0.30 -25.83
N LYS A 341 4.69 -0.72 -25.06
CA LYS A 341 3.76 -0.59 -23.93
C LYS A 341 4.48 -0.47 -22.59
N THR A 342 5.74 -0.90 -22.50
CA THR A 342 6.58 -0.76 -21.31
C THR A 342 8.00 -0.31 -21.65
N LEU A 343 8.69 0.27 -20.68
CA LEU A 343 10.10 0.68 -20.82
C LEU A 343 11.05 -0.51 -20.91
N LYS A 344 10.69 -1.65 -20.34
CA LYS A 344 11.43 -2.91 -20.47
C LYS A 344 11.43 -3.39 -21.93
N GLU A 345 10.24 -3.43 -22.55
CA GLU A 345 10.08 -3.73 -23.97
C GLU A 345 10.82 -2.72 -24.85
N MET A 346 10.76 -1.43 -24.49
CA MET A 346 11.47 -0.38 -25.22
C MET A 346 12.98 -0.59 -25.19
N ALA A 347 13.55 -0.90 -24.02
CA ALA A 347 14.97 -1.21 -23.88
C ALA A 347 15.37 -2.45 -24.70
N GLU A 348 14.56 -3.52 -24.69
CA GLU A 348 14.79 -4.71 -25.51
C GLU A 348 14.79 -4.38 -27.01
N SER A 349 13.81 -3.60 -27.45
CA SER A 349 13.63 -3.25 -28.86
C SER A 349 14.66 -2.25 -29.39
N CYS A 350 15.34 -1.48 -28.53
CA CYS A 350 16.29 -0.46 -28.96
C CYS A 350 17.76 -0.94 -29.06
N ARG A 351 18.04 -2.20 -28.72
CA ARG A 351 19.41 -2.78 -28.71
C ARG A 351 20.20 -2.53 -29.99
N TYR A 352 19.55 -2.62 -31.15
CA TYR A 352 20.18 -2.44 -32.45
C TYR A 352 20.74 -1.03 -32.70
N PHE A 353 20.43 -0.05 -31.86
CA PHE A 353 21.05 1.28 -31.92
C PHE A 353 22.42 1.35 -31.22
N TYR A 354 22.75 0.37 -30.39
CA TYR A 354 23.93 0.37 -29.53
C TYR A 354 24.86 -0.81 -29.79
N GLU A 355 24.32 -1.91 -30.29
CA GLU A 355 25.02 -3.18 -30.48
C GLU A 355 24.92 -3.60 -31.95
N ASP A 356 26.03 -4.12 -32.49
CA ASP A 356 26.00 -4.80 -33.78
C ASP A 356 25.41 -6.20 -33.62
N PHE A 357 24.80 -6.72 -34.69
CA PHE A 357 24.19 -8.05 -34.66
C PHE A 357 25.27 -9.13 -34.79
N ALA A 358 25.18 -10.18 -33.97
CA ALA A 358 26.06 -11.35 -34.11
C ALA A 358 25.55 -12.31 -35.20
N GLU A 359 24.23 -12.44 -35.31
CA GLU A 359 23.55 -13.38 -36.20
C GLU A 359 22.27 -12.76 -36.75
N PHE A 360 21.82 -13.25 -37.91
CA PHE A 360 20.50 -12.92 -38.44
C PHE A 360 19.47 -13.96 -38.00
N ASP A 361 18.25 -13.52 -37.72
CA ASP A 361 17.11 -14.43 -37.62
C ASP A 361 16.95 -15.20 -38.95
N ALA A 362 16.96 -16.52 -38.87
CA ALA A 362 17.04 -17.39 -40.04
C ALA A 362 15.82 -17.24 -40.96
N ASP A 363 14.64 -17.06 -40.38
CA ASP A 363 13.38 -16.92 -41.12
C ASP A 363 13.28 -15.54 -41.79
N ALA A 364 13.65 -14.48 -41.08
CA ALA A 364 13.74 -13.14 -41.62
C ALA A 364 14.79 -13.05 -42.73
N ALA A 365 15.97 -13.65 -42.54
CA ALA A 365 17.02 -13.71 -43.56
C ALA A 365 16.53 -14.44 -44.82
N LYS A 366 15.90 -15.62 -44.66
CA LYS A 366 15.34 -16.38 -45.78
C LYS A 366 14.26 -15.60 -46.55
N LYS A 367 13.44 -14.83 -45.84
CA LYS A 367 12.34 -14.03 -46.41
C LYS A 367 12.85 -12.76 -47.10
N HIS A 368 13.79 -12.05 -46.49
CA HIS A 368 14.17 -10.69 -46.85
C HIS A 368 15.53 -10.58 -47.56
N LEU A 369 16.50 -11.47 -47.29
CA LEU A 369 17.85 -11.47 -47.89
C LEU A 369 17.95 -12.41 -49.10
N ARG A 370 16.95 -12.38 -49.98
CA ARG A 370 16.97 -13.11 -51.26
C ARG A 370 17.94 -12.44 -52.24
N PRO A 371 18.45 -13.12 -53.29
CA PRO A 371 19.40 -12.53 -54.24
C PRO A 371 18.97 -11.19 -54.85
N VAL A 372 17.66 -10.99 -55.05
CA VAL A 372 17.06 -9.73 -55.55
C VAL A 372 17.24 -8.53 -54.60
N ALA A 373 17.48 -8.75 -53.31
CA ALA A 373 17.68 -7.70 -52.32
C ALA A 373 19.09 -7.09 -52.38
N ARG A 374 20.06 -7.78 -53.00
CA ARG A 374 21.47 -7.36 -53.03
C ARG A 374 21.66 -5.97 -53.64
N GLN A 375 21.15 -5.76 -54.85
CA GLN A 375 21.33 -4.50 -55.57
C GLN A 375 20.70 -3.30 -54.82
N PRO A 376 19.45 -3.37 -54.31
CA PRO A 376 18.91 -2.31 -53.47
C PRO A 376 19.77 -2.02 -52.22
N LEU A 377 20.26 -3.05 -51.53
CA LEU A 377 21.09 -2.89 -50.32
C LEU A 377 22.45 -2.23 -50.63
N GLU A 378 23.10 -2.63 -51.72
CA GLU A 378 24.35 -2.00 -52.18
C GLU A 378 24.14 -0.51 -52.51
N VAL A 379 23.01 -0.17 -53.16
CA VAL A 379 22.65 1.23 -53.45
C VAL A 379 22.40 2.03 -52.17
N VAL A 380 21.67 1.46 -51.20
CA VAL A 380 21.41 2.12 -49.91
C VAL A 380 22.71 2.36 -49.15
N CYS A 381 23.58 1.34 -49.09
CA CYS A 381 24.90 1.44 -48.47
C CYS A 381 25.74 2.56 -49.09
N ALA A 382 25.85 2.59 -50.43
CA ALA A 382 26.60 3.62 -51.13
C ALA A 382 26.04 5.04 -50.90
N LYS A 383 24.71 5.19 -50.88
CA LYS A 383 24.08 6.49 -50.62
C LYS A 383 24.31 6.95 -49.17
N LEU A 384 24.13 6.08 -48.18
CA LEU A 384 24.32 6.44 -46.77
C LEU A 384 25.78 6.80 -46.46
N ALA A 385 26.74 6.08 -47.06
CA ALA A 385 28.16 6.37 -46.94
C ALA A 385 28.59 7.71 -47.59
N SER A 386 27.71 8.36 -48.36
CA SER A 386 27.95 9.71 -48.93
C SER A 386 27.32 10.84 -48.12
N ILE A 387 26.49 10.51 -47.12
CA ILE A 387 25.86 11.46 -46.20
C ILE A 387 26.74 11.67 -44.95
N THR A 388 27.55 10.66 -44.63
CA THR A 388 28.61 10.69 -43.62
C THR A 388 29.89 11.25 -44.21
#